data_AF-A0A933AMK4-F1
#
_entry.id   AF-A0A933AMK4-F1
#
_cell.length_a   1.000
_cell.length_b   1.000
_cell.length_c   1.000
_cell.angle_alpha   90.00
_cell.angle_beta   90.00
_cell.angle_gamma   90.00
#
_symmetry.space_group_name_H-M   'P 1'
#
loop_
_entity.id
_entity.type
_entity.pdbx_description
1 polymer ?
#
loop_
_entity_poly.entity_id
_entity_poly.type
_entity_poly.pdbx_seq_one_letter_code
_entity_poly.pdbx_strand_id
1 'polypeptide(L)'
;PRALPLVIDDPADFLPPALPAATLILALGETPAVAQLIPDVARLAGAVAVIAPIDRNESLPPGLASQLQSWLTDMGIAGVFPKPFCSLTETTFNQPPLTVAYTHPAIRQFARHFGQPQFKISVDGDRRVSNVEVARDSACGCGKHVAQGLVGCPVAEAEFEAGMLHHHFPCLAGMNQDADYGDTLMHVSGNIVRDAVKAEIKDYLEPPPYFQPMGRVESQQGANDG
;
A
#
# COMPACT_ATOMS: atom_id res chain seq x y z
N PRO A 1 -7.56 5.44 -29.36
CA PRO A 1 -7.84 4.06 -28.88
C PRO A 1 -9.28 3.66 -29.23
N ARG A 2 -9.50 2.41 -29.68
CA ARG A 2 -10.86 1.86 -29.79
C ARG A 2 -11.43 1.80 -28.38
N ALA A 3 -12.59 2.41 -28.13
CA ALA A 3 -13.21 2.32 -26.82
C ALA A 3 -13.48 0.84 -26.52
N LEU A 4 -12.99 0.35 -25.37
CA LEU A 4 -13.30 -1.02 -24.95
C LEU A 4 -14.77 -1.08 -24.53
N PRO A 5 -15.51 -2.14 -24.90
CA PRO A 5 -16.87 -2.35 -24.42
C PRO A 5 -16.85 -2.63 -22.91
N LEU A 6 -18.03 -2.54 -22.27
CA LEU A 6 -18.18 -2.85 -20.85
C LEU A 6 -17.88 -4.33 -20.55
N VAL A 7 -18.23 -5.22 -21.48
CA VAL A 7 -18.00 -6.66 -21.41
C VAL A 7 -17.14 -7.06 -22.61
N ILE A 8 -16.06 -7.79 -22.35
CA ILE A 8 -15.19 -8.33 -23.38
C ILE A 8 -15.64 -9.77 -23.67
N ASP A 9 -16.26 -10.00 -24.83
CA ASP A 9 -16.69 -11.34 -25.26
C ASP A 9 -15.51 -12.16 -25.80
N ASP A 10 -14.74 -11.59 -26.74
CA ASP A 10 -13.51 -12.20 -27.27
C ASP A 10 -12.29 -11.28 -27.02
N PRO A 11 -11.42 -11.62 -26.06
CA PRO A 11 -10.19 -10.87 -25.79
C PRO A 11 -9.27 -10.72 -27.01
N ALA A 12 -9.30 -11.66 -27.96
CA ALA A 12 -8.43 -11.62 -29.14
C ALA A 12 -8.73 -10.43 -30.06
N ASP A 13 -9.94 -9.87 -30.02
CA ASP A 13 -10.33 -8.67 -30.78
C ASP A 13 -9.62 -7.39 -30.30
N PHE A 14 -9.08 -7.42 -29.07
CA PHE A 14 -8.51 -6.24 -28.39
C PHE A 14 -7.01 -6.39 -28.11
N LEU A 15 -6.44 -7.58 -28.29
CA LEU A 15 -5.04 -7.86 -28.02
C LEU A 15 -4.24 -7.98 -29.31
N PRO A 16 -2.95 -7.57 -29.30
CA PRO A 16 -2.07 -7.87 -30.41
C PRO A 16 -1.86 -9.39 -30.53
N PRO A 17 -1.48 -9.89 -31.72
CA PRO A 17 -1.26 -11.33 -31.94
C PRO A 17 -0.11 -11.91 -31.10
N ALA A 18 0.79 -11.06 -30.60
CA ALA A 18 1.87 -11.44 -29.70
C ALA A 18 2.20 -10.28 -28.75
N LEU A 19 2.68 -10.63 -27.56
CA LEU A 19 3.25 -9.70 -26.60
C LEU A 19 4.71 -10.09 -26.32
N PRO A 20 5.56 -9.14 -25.90
CA PRO A 20 6.89 -9.46 -25.39
C PRO A 20 6.79 -10.45 -24.23
N ALA A 21 7.71 -11.41 -24.17
CA ALA A 21 7.77 -12.36 -23.08
C ALA A 21 8.06 -11.63 -21.75
N ALA A 22 7.28 -11.93 -20.71
CA ALA A 22 7.44 -11.32 -19.40
C ALA A 22 7.10 -12.34 -18.32
N THR A 23 7.91 -12.40 -17.26
CA THR A 23 7.67 -13.31 -16.12
C THR A 23 6.55 -12.80 -15.19
N LEU A 24 6.41 -11.48 -15.08
CA LEU A 24 5.47 -10.79 -14.20
C LEU A 24 4.72 -9.70 -14.98
N ILE A 25 3.40 -9.69 -14.87
CA ILE A 25 2.55 -8.60 -15.37
C ILE A 25 2.17 -7.67 -14.22
N LEU A 26 2.33 -6.36 -14.45
CA LEU A 26 1.75 -5.31 -13.61
C LEU A 26 0.53 -4.74 -14.34
N ALA A 27 -0.67 -5.12 -13.90
CA ALA A 27 -1.92 -4.70 -14.51
C ALA A 27 -2.40 -3.38 -13.89
N LEU A 28 -1.87 -2.27 -14.40
CA LEU A 28 -2.17 -0.90 -13.93
C LEU A 28 -3.29 -0.22 -14.74
N GLY A 29 -4.23 -1.01 -15.26
CA GLY A 29 -5.36 -0.51 -16.05
C GLY A 29 -6.38 0.20 -15.16
N GLU A 30 -6.91 1.32 -15.63
CA GLU A 30 -7.85 2.15 -14.86
C GLU A 30 -9.33 1.81 -15.10
N THR A 31 -9.63 0.78 -15.92
CA THR A 31 -11.01 0.39 -16.24
C THR A 31 -11.25 -1.12 -16.13
N PRO A 32 -12.49 -1.56 -15.80
CA PRO A 32 -12.83 -2.98 -15.73
C PRO A 32 -12.63 -3.72 -17.05
N ALA A 33 -12.79 -3.02 -18.17
CA ALA A 33 -12.60 -3.61 -19.49
C ALA A 33 -11.14 -4.00 -19.74
N VAL A 34 -10.18 -3.18 -19.27
CA VAL A 34 -8.76 -3.55 -19.31
C VAL A 34 -8.46 -4.70 -18.35
N ALA A 35 -9.07 -4.71 -17.17
CA ALA A 35 -8.89 -5.79 -16.20
C ALA A 35 -9.38 -7.15 -16.72
N GLN A 36 -10.45 -7.20 -17.51
CA GLN A 36 -10.94 -8.42 -18.16
C GLN A 36 -9.91 -9.06 -19.11
N LEU A 37 -8.96 -8.28 -19.65
CA LEU A 37 -7.92 -8.79 -20.57
C LEU A 37 -6.71 -9.40 -19.85
N ILE A 38 -6.63 -9.29 -18.51
CA ILE A 38 -5.47 -9.74 -17.72
C ILE A 38 -5.10 -11.22 -17.97
N PRO A 39 -6.04 -12.18 -17.99
CA PRO A 39 -5.69 -13.59 -18.20
C PRO A 39 -5.03 -13.82 -19.56
N ASP A 40 -5.60 -13.28 -20.64
CA ASP A 40 -5.06 -13.43 -21.98
C ASP A 40 -3.73 -12.70 -22.16
N VAL A 41 -3.57 -11.51 -21.57
CA VAL A 41 -2.27 -10.81 -21.54
C VAL A 41 -1.22 -11.68 -20.85
N ALA A 42 -1.54 -12.26 -19.69
CA ALA A 42 -0.61 -13.11 -18.94
C ALA A 42 -0.24 -14.37 -19.74
N ARG A 43 -1.22 -15.00 -20.41
CA ARG A 43 -1.01 -16.16 -21.28
C ARG A 43 -0.13 -15.83 -22.49
N LEU A 44 -0.45 -14.76 -23.22
CA LEU A 44 0.29 -14.33 -24.42
C LEU A 44 1.73 -13.92 -24.09
N ALA A 45 1.96 -13.32 -22.93
CA ALA A 45 3.28 -12.94 -22.46
C ALA A 45 4.08 -14.10 -21.84
N GLY A 46 3.45 -15.27 -21.61
CA GLY A 46 4.06 -16.39 -20.89
C GLY A 46 4.37 -16.07 -19.42
N ALA A 47 3.57 -15.21 -18.80
CA ALA A 47 3.76 -14.77 -17.43
C ALA A 47 3.35 -15.86 -16.43
N VAL A 48 4.09 -15.93 -15.33
CA VAL A 48 3.82 -16.86 -14.22
C VAL A 48 3.20 -16.14 -13.03
N ALA A 49 3.16 -14.80 -13.05
CA ALA A 49 2.54 -14.01 -12.02
C ALA A 49 1.93 -12.70 -12.55
N VAL A 50 0.92 -12.22 -11.82
CA VAL A 50 0.23 -10.95 -12.06
C VAL A 50 0.10 -10.21 -10.72
N ILE A 51 0.42 -8.91 -10.74
CA ILE A 51 0.01 -7.96 -9.72
C ILE A 51 -1.03 -7.04 -10.35
N ALA A 52 -2.26 -7.05 -9.83
CA ALA A 52 -3.37 -6.22 -10.30
C ALA A 52 -3.93 -5.40 -9.13
N PRO A 53 -3.35 -4.22 -8.86
CA PRO A 53 -3.74 -3.42 -7.70
C PRO A 53 -5.16 -2.87 -7.80
N ILE A 54 -5.80 -2.71 -6.65
CA ILE A 54 -7.11 -2.07 -6.50
C ILE A 54 -6.89 -0.75 -5.77
N ASP A 55 -6.46 0.27 -6.50
CA ASP A 55 -6.44 1.65 -5.99
C ASP A 55 -7.83 2.30 -6.10
N ARG A 56 -8.67 1.78 -7.00
CA ARG A 56 -10.07 2.19 -7.22
C ARG A 56 -10.91 0.95 -7.48
N ASN A 57 -12.00 0.76 -6.73
CA ASN A 57 -12.92 -0.36 -6.96
C ASN A 57 -13.60 -0.27 -8.34
N GLU A 58 -13.68 0.93 -8.91
CA GLU A 58 -14.24 1.16 -10.24
C GLU A 58 -13.36 0.56 -11.34
N SER A 59 -12.03 0.50 -11.12
CA SER A 59 -11.08 -0.07 -12.09
C SER A 59 -11.04 -1.60 -12.00
N LEU A 60 -11.16 -2.15 -10.80
CA LEU A 60 -11.20 -3.58 -10.55
C LEU A 60 -12.21 -3.93 -9.44
N PRO A 61 -13.49 -4.14 -9.80
CA PRO A 61 -14.54 -4.47 -8.83
C PRO A 61 -14.30 -5.81 -8.11
N PRO A 62 -14.78 -6.00 -6.86
CA PRO A 62 -14.54 -7.22 -6.08
C PRO A 62 -14.96 -8.52 -6.78
N GLY A 63 -16.09 -8.50 -7.51
CA GLY A 63 -16.56 -9.64 -8.29
C GLY A 63 -15.59 -10.01 -9.41
N LEU A 64 -15.08 -9.00 -10.15
CA LEU A 64 -14.10 -9.21 -11.20
C LEU A 64 -12.74 -9.64 -10.62
N ALA A 65 -12.31 -9.08 -9.49
CA ALA A 65 -11.08 -9.50 -8.81
C ALA A 65 -11.14 -10.99 -8.40
N SER A 66 -12.28 -11.42 -7.84
CA SER A 66 -12.51 -12.82 -7.47
C SER A 66 -12.51 -13.74 -8.69
N GLN A 67 -13.11 -13.30 -9.78
CA GLN A 67 -13.14 -14.03 -11.06
C GLN A 67 -11.74 -14.17 -11.67
N LEU A 68 -10.97 -13.08 -11.72
CA LEU A 68 -9.58 -13.08 -12.16
C LEU A 68 -8.72 -14.00 -11.30
N GLN A 69 -8.89 -13.99 -9.98
CA GLN A 69 -8.18 -14.91 -9.07
C GLN A 69 -8.44 -16.37 -9.45
N SER A 70 -9.70 -16.75 -9.70
CA SER A 70 -10.05 -18.11 -10.12
C SER A 70 -9.37 -18.47 -11.44
N TRP A 71 -9.52 -17.63 -12.47
CA TRP A 71 -8.96 -17.91 -13.79
C TRP A 71 -7.44 -18.00 -13.80
N LEU A 72 -6.75 -17.08 -13.13
CA LEU A 72 -5.29 -17.12 -13.01
C LEU A 72 -4.84 -18.40 -12.29
N THR A 73 -5.57 -18.81 -11.25
CA THR A 73 -5.28 -20.06 -10.52
C THR A 73 -5.43 -21.29 -11.42
N ASP A 74 -6.52 -21.37 -12.20
CA ASP A 74 -6.77 -22.47 -13.15
C ASP A 74 -5.68 -22.53 -14.24
N MET A 75 -5.10 -21.39 -14.59
CA MET A 75 -3.98 -21.27 -15.54
C MET A 75 -2.61 -21.55 -14.91
N GLY A 76 -2.53 -21.77 -13.60
CA GLY A 76 -1.27 -21.92 -12.87
C GLY A 76 -0.46 -20.63 -12.75
N ILE A 77 -1.11 -19.46 -12.87
CA ILE A 77 -0.51 -18.13 -12.77
C ILE A 77 -0.83 -17.54 -11.39
N ALA A 78 0.19 -17.11 -10.65
CA ALA A 78 -0.02 -16.48 -9.34
C ALA A 78 -0.58 -15.05 -9.49
N GLY A 79 -1.81 -14.81 -9.02
CA GLY A 79 -2.40 -13.47 -8.96
C GLY A 79 -2.35 -12.88 -7.54
N VAL A 80 -2.03 -11.59 -7.41
CA VAL A 80 -2.26 -10.81 -6.18
C VAL A 80 -2.95 -9.49 -6.50
N PHE A 81 -3.81 -9.05 -5.58
CA PHE A 81 -4.70 -7.90 -5.75
C PHE A 81 -4.57 -6.92 -4.58
N PRO A 82 -3.41 -6.24 -4.42
CA PRO A 82 -3.17 -5.32 -3.30
C PRO A 82 -4.14 -4.13 -3.36
N LYS A 83 -4.75 -3.82 -2.21
CA LYS A 83 -5.79 -2.81 -2.05
C LYS A 83 -5.50 -1.95 -0.82
N PRO A 84 -4.94 -0.73 -0.97
CA PRO A 84 -4.38 -0.13 -2.20
C PRO A 84 -3.04 -0.77 -2.61
N PHE A 85 -2.44 -0.36 -3.72
CA PHE A 85 -1.19 -0.94 -4.23
C PHE A 85 -0.04 -0.87 -3.23
N CYS A 86 0.07 0.24 -2.50
CA CYS A 86 1.08 0.43 -1.45
C CYS A 86 0.86 -0.47 -0.21
N SER A 87 -0.15 -1.34 -0.18
CA SER A 87 -0.28 -2.36 0.87
C SER A 87 0.59 -3.60 0.63
N LEU A 88 1.17 -3.75 -0.56
CA LEU A 88 1.99 -4.92 -0.92
C LEU A 88 3.29 -4.94 -0.13
N THR A 89 3.54 -6.03 0.59
CA THR A 89 4.82 -6.34 1.26
C THR A 89 5.45 -7.57 0.61
N GLU A 90 6.64 -7.99 1.05
CA GLU A 90 7.29 -9.22 0.56
C GLU A 90 6.57 -10.52 0.92
N THR A 91 5.57 -10.49 1.79
CA THR A 91 4.91 -11.70 2.31
C THR A 91 3.39 -11.59 2.33
N THR A 92 2.86 -10.37 2.33
CA THR A 92 1.43 -10.10 2.42
C THR A 92 1.02 -8.95 1.50
N PHE A 93 -0.26 -8.82 1.25
CA PHE A 93 -0.87 -7.58 0.79
C PHE A 93 -2.13 -7.30 1.60
N ASN A 94 -2.67 -6.08 1.46
CA ASN A 94 -3.75 -5.51 2.26
C ASN A 94 -3.41 -5.31 3.74
N GLN A 95 -4.23 -4.51 4.41
CA GLN A 95 -4.21 -4.33 5.86
C GLN A 95 -5.38 -5.09 6.49
N PRO A 96 -5.38 -5.31 7.81
CA PRO A 96 -6.56 -5.85 8.50
C PRO A 96 -7.82 -5.03 8.15
N PRO A 97 -8.96 -5.67 7.90
CA PRO A 97 -9.24 -7.10 8.09
C PRO A 97 -8.89 -8.02 6.91
N LEU A 98 -8.34 -7.49 5.81
CA LEU A 98 -8.19 -8.18 4.52
C LEU A 98 -6.78 -8.75 4.24
N THR A 99 -5.90 -8.83 5.23
CA THR A 99 -4.50 -9.27 4.99
C THR A 99 -4.44 -10.67 4.38
N VAL A 100 -3.80 -10.79 3.22
CA VAL A 100 -3.59 -12.06 2.51
C VAL A 100 -2.11 -12.33 2.37
N ALA A 101 -1.67 -13.55 2.69
CA ALA A 101 -0.30 -14.00 2.52
C ALA A 101 -0.07 -14.61 1.13
N TYR A 102 1.14 -14.47 0.60
CA TYR A 102 1.56 -15.07 -0.66
C TYR A 102 3.06 -15.43 -0.63
N THR A 103 3.51 -16.29 -1.55
CA THR A 103 4.90 -16.79 -1.54
C THR A 103 5.61 -16.70 -2.89
N HIS A 104 4.92 -16.29 -3.96
CA HIS A 104 5.45 -16.35 -5.32
C HIS A 104 6.70 -15.46 -5.51
N PRO A 105 7.86 -16.02 -5.94
CA PRO A 105 9.15 -15.33 -5.91
C PRO A 105 9.21 -14.07 -6.78
N ALA A 106 8.56 -14.08 -7.96
CA ALA A 106 8.55 -12.91 -8.84
C ALA A 106 7.80 -11.72 -8.21
N ILE A 107 6.72 -11.98 -7.48
CA ILE A 107 5.94 -10.94 -6.78
C ILE A 107 6.77 -10.41 -5.61
N ARG A 108 7.44 -11.30 -4.86
CA ARG A 108 8.34 -10.89 -3.77
C ARG A 108 9.50 -10.04 -4.26
N GLN A 109 10.08 -10.37 -5.43
CA GLN A 109 11.16 -9.58 -6.02
C GLN A 109 10.69 -8.15 -6.35
N PHE A 110 9.49 -7.99 -6.90
CA PHE A 110 8.89 -6.66 -7.06
C PHE A 110 8.68 -5.97 -5.71
N ALA A 111 8.10 -6.69 -4.74
CA ALA A 111 7.77 -6.19 -3.41
C ALA A 111 8.98 -5.82 -2.52
N ARG A 112 10.19 -6.20 -2.93
CA ARG A 112 11.45 -5.72 -2.32
C ARG A 112 11.74 -4.27 -2.67
N HIS A 113 11.34 -3.83 -3.86
CA HIS A 113 11.64 -2.50 -4.39
C HIS A 113 10.45 -1.55 -4.31
N PHE A 114 9.23 -2.08 -4.45
CA PHE A 114 8.01 -1.29 -4.51
C PHE A 114 6.88 -1.91 -3.68
N GLY A 115 6.08 -1.09 -3.00
CA GLY A 115 4.93 -1.55 -2.22
C GLY A 115 4.69 -0.69 -0.99
N GLN A 116 4.59 -1.31 0.17
CA GLN A 116 4.51 -0.61 1.45
C GLN A 116 5.80 0.17 1.71
N PRO A 117 5.76 1.50 1.79
CA PRO A 117 6.98 2.29 1.97
C PRO A 117 7.69 1.89 3.26
N GLN A 118 9.03 1.91 3.21
CA GLN A 118 9.90 1.69 4.35
C GLN A 118 10.94 2.78 4.37
N PHE A 119 11.05 3.45 5.52
CA PHE A 119 11.96 4.56 5.73
C PHE A 119 13.05 4.17 6.73
N LYS A 120 14.16 4.91 6.71
CA LYS A 120 15.04 5.06 7.87
C LYS A 120 15.16 6.55 8.17
N ILE A 121 14.76 6.95 9.37
CA ILE A 121 14.68 8.37 9.74
C ILE A 121 15.78 8.70 10.75
N SER A 122 16.58 9.72 10.42
CA SER A 122 17.58 10.29 11.34
C SER A 122 17.04 11.58 11.93
N VAL A 123 17.26 11.78 13.23
CA VAL A 123 16.83 12.96 13.99
C VAL A 123 18.05 13.64 14.58
N ASP A 124 18.12 14.97 14.49
CA ASP A 124 19.22 15.77 15.04
C ASP A 124 19.03 16.12 16.54
N GLY A 125 20.01 16.84 17.10
CA GLY A 125 19.99 17.29 18.49
C GLY A 125 18.86 18.27 18.83
N ASP A 126 18.28 18.94 17.83
CA ASP A 126 17.15 19.87 17.98
C ASP A 126 15.79 19.18 17.82
N ARG A 127 15.79 17.84 17.79
CA ARG A 127 14.60 16.99 17.59
C ARG A 127 13.90 17.26 16.27
N ARG A 128 14.66 17.50 15.21
CA ARG A 128 14.16 17.61 13.84
C ARG A 128 14.66 16.47 12.97
N VAL A 129 13.87 16.12 11.96
CA VAL A 129 14.25 15.13 10.95
C VAL A 129 15.43 15.68 10.14
N SER A 130 16.59 15.07 10.25
CA SER A 130 17.80 15.49 9.53
C SER A 130 18.01 14.75 8.21
N ASN A 131 17.51 13.50 8.12
CA ASN A 131 17.56 12.69 6.90
C ASN A 131 16.44 11.63 6.88
N VAL A 132 15.95 11.31 5.68
CA VAL A 132 15.01 10.20 5.44
C VAL A 132 15.52 9.36 4.27
N GLU A 133 16.02 8.15 4.56
CA GLU A 133 16.37 7.16 3.54
C GLU A 133 15.11 6.36 3.17
N VAL A 134 14.85 6.19 1.86
CA VAL A 134 13.74 5.36 1.37
C VAL A 134 14.28 3.97 1.01
N ALA A 135 14.14 3.02 1.92
CA ALA A 135 14.57 1.63 1.71
C ALA A 135 13.66 0.89 0.72
N ARG A 136 12.36 1.20 0.76
CA ARG A 136 11.36 0.75 -0.23
C ARG A 136 10.37 1.87 -0.46
N ASP A 137 10.03 2.11 -1.73
CA ASP A 137 9.08 3.16 -2.11
C ASP A 137 7.71 2.57 -2.44
N SER A 138 6.67 3.40 -2.48
CA SER A 138 5.44 3.01 -3.17
C SER A 138 5.67 3.02 -4.68
N ALA A 139 4.93 2.17 -5.42
CA ALA A 139 5.08 2.09 -6.87
C ALA A 139 4.78 3.43 -7.58
N CYS A 140 3.95 4.29 -6.97
CA CYS A 140 3.65 5.63 -7.48
C CYS A 140 4.73 6.68 -7.15
N GLY A 141 5.67 6.41 -6.23
CA GLY A 141 6.70 7.36 -5.81
C GLY A 141 6.31 8.27 -4.63
N CYS A 142 5.17 8.02 -3.99
CA CYS A 142 4.71 8.81 -2.84
C CYS A 142 5.68 8.74 -1.65
N GLY A 143 6.33 7.60 -1.42
CA GLY A 143 7.28 7.45 -0.31
C GLY A 143 8.46 8.40 -0.44
N LYS A 144 9.05 8.52 -1.64
CA LYS A 144 10.09 9.54 -1.91
C LYS A 144 9.60 10.96 -1.76
N HIS A 145 8.40 11.28 -2.21
CA HIS A 145 7.83 12.61 -2.04
C HIS A 145 7.70 12.98 -0.56
N VAL A 146 7.14 12.07 0.24
CA VAL A 146 7.01 12.24 1.70
C VAL A 146 8.38 12.36 2.36
N ALA A 147 9.33 11.49 2.02
CA ALA A 147 10.68 11.53 2.57
C ALA A 147 11.38 12.88 2.34
N GLN A 148 11.23 13.46 1.15
CA GLN A 148 11.77 14.78 0.83
C GLN A 148 11.11 15.89 1.65
N GLY A 149 9.78 15.84 1.81
CA GLY A 149 9.02 16.85 2.56
C GLY A 149 9.24 16.80 4.07
N LEU A 150 9.64 15.64 4.62
CA LEU A 150 9.87 15.49 6.05
C LEU A 150 11.20 16.08 6.54
N VAL A 151 12.19 16.30 5.67
CA VAL A 151 13.49 16.86 6.10
C VAL A 151 13.29 18.27 6.68
N GLY A 152 13.77 18.46 7.91
CA GLY A 152 13.60 19.68 8.68
C GLY A 152 12.33 19.72 9.55
N CYS A 153 11.41 18.76 9.40
CA CYS A 153 10.19 18.66 10.20
C CYS A 153 10.53 18.39 11.68
N PRO A 154 9.87 19.06 12.65
CA PRO A 154 9.90 18.63 14.05
C PRO A 154 9.47 17.16 14.17
N VAL A 155 10.21 16.35 14.92
CA VAL A 155 9.92 14.90 15.04
C VAL A 155 8.54 14.62 15.62
N ALA A 156 8.06 15.51 16.50
CA ALA A 156 6.72 15.41 17.09
C ALA A 156 5.58 15.60 16.07
N GLU A 157 5.85 16.25 14.94
CA GLU A 157 4.88 16.55 13.87
C GLU A 157 5.02 15.61 12.68
N ALA A 158 6.12 14.83 12.60
CA ALA A 158 6.47 14.05 11.42
C ALA A 158 5.40 13.02 10.99
N GLU A 159 4.70 12.37 11.94
CA GLU A 159 3.58 11.48 11.59
C GLU A 159 2.43 12.24 10.90
N PHE A 160 2.09 13.42 11.41
CA PHE A 160 1.02 14.25 10.86
C PHE A 160 1.42 14.81 9.48
N GLU A 161 2.62 15.38 9.39
CA GLU A 161 3.15 15.93 8.14
C GLU A 161 3.30 14.87 7.05
N ALA A 162 3.66 13.63 7.41
CA ALA A 162 3.68 12.51 6.45
C ALA A 162 2.29 12.27 5.83
N GLY A 163 1.23 12.36 6.62
CA GLY A 163 -0.15 12.29 6.13
C GLY A 163 -0.49 13.45 5.20
N MET A 164 -0.11 14.68 5.57
CA MET A 164 -0.36 15.87 4.75
C MET A 164 0.39 15.84 3.40
N LEU A 165 1.66 15.45 3.42
CA LEU A 165 2.48 15.27 2.21
C LEU A 165 1.89 14.19 1.31
N HIS A 166 1.40 13.08 1.88
CA HIS A 166 0.68 12.05 1.14
C HIS A 166 -0.62 12.59 0.51
N HIS A 167 -1.41 13.37 1.25
CA HIS A 167 -2.63 14.00 0.74
C HIS A 167 -2.38 14.97 -0.44
N HIS A 168 -1.24 15.64 -0.47
CA HIS A 168 -0.85 16.53 -1.56
C HIS A 168 -0.18 15.82 -2.75
N PHE A 169 0.17 14.54 -2.60
CA PHE A 169 0.72 13.72 -3.68
C PHE A 169 -0.40 13.22 -4.62
N PRO A 170 -0.19 13.12 -5.94
CA PRO A 170 -1.16 12.58 -6.90
C PRO A 170 -1.29 11.05 -6.77
N CYS A 171 -1.80 10.58 -5.64
CA CYS A 171 -2.02 9.17 -5.37
C CYS A 171 -3.14 8.62 -6.26
N LEU A 172 -2.97 7.37 -6.72
CA LEU A 172 -3.98 6.69 -7.53
C LEU A 172 -5.16 6.18 -6.68
N ALA A 173 -4.94 6.01 -5.36
CA ALA A 173 -5.95 5.53 -4.44
C ALA A 173 -7.17 6.47 -4.39
N GLY A 174 -8.35 5.89 -4.52
CA GLY A 174 -9.60 6.62 -4.63
C GLY A 174 -10.07 7.26 -3.32
N MET A 175 -10.83 8.35 -3.46
CA MET A 175 -11.53 9.05 -2.37
C MET A 175 -12.94 8.49 -2.10
N ASN A 176 -13.38 7.50 -2.87
CA ASN A 176 -14.66 6.83 -2.61
C ASN A 176 -14.54 5.95 -1.38
N GLN A 177 -15.62 5.86 -0.61
CA GLN A 177 -15.72 4.97 0.54
C GLN A 177 -15.55 3.52 0.09
N ASP A 178 -14.62 2.83 0.74
CA ASP A 178 -14.38 1.42 0.54
C ASP A 178 -15.18 0.59 1.54
N ALA A 179 -15.97 -0.35 1.04
CA ALA A 179 -16.84 -1.17 1.89
C ALA A 179 -16.06 -2.13 2.81
N ASP A 180 -14.85 -2.54 2.43
CA ASP A 180 -14.09 -3.51 3.20
C ASP A 180 -13.34 -2.84 4.37
N TYR A 181 -12.87 -1.61 4.16
CA TYR A 181 -12.15 -0.84 5.18
C TYR A 181 -13.02 0.14 5.97
N GLY A 182 -14.21 0.49 5.48
CA GLY A 182 -15.06 1.52 6.10
C GLY A 182 -14.44 2.92 6.04
N ASP A 183 -13.50 3.14 5.11
CA ASP A 183 -12.81 4.40 4.87
C ASP A 183 -12.42 4.47 3.38
N THR A 184 -11.84 5.58 2.92
CA THR A 184 -11.33 5.71 1.56
C THR A 184 -10.00 4.97 1.39
N LEU A 185 -9.74 4.42 0.19
CA LEU A 185 -8.44 3.81 -0.10
C LEU A 185 -7.29 4.83 -0.04
N MET A 186 -7.58 6.11 -0.29
CA MET A 186 -6.64 7.20 -0.04
C MET A 186 -6.22 7.28 1.42
N HIS A 187 -7.17 7.25 2.37
CA HIS A 187 -6.83 7.24 3.80
C HIS A 187 -6.12 5.95 4.23
N VAL A 188 -6.53 4.79 3.71
CA VAL A 188 -5.79 3.53 3.95
C VAL A 188 -4.33 3.67 3.49
N SER A 189 -4.11 4.21 2.29
CA SER A 189 -2.76 4.51 1.79
C SER A 189 -2.03 5.54 2.67
N GLY A 190 -2.72 6.56 3.17
CA GLY A 190 -2.14 7.59 4.02
C GLY A 190 -1.71 7.02 5.37
N ASN A 191 -2.54 6.19 5.98
CA ASN A 191 -2.23 5.49 7.22
C ASN A 191 -1.02 4.54 7.05
N ILE A 192 -0.92 3.84 5.92
CA ILE A 192 0.26 3.01 5.60
C ILE A 192 1.55 3.85 5.64
N VAL A 193 1.55 5.06 5.07
CA VAL A 193 2.71 5.96 5.09
C VAL A 193 2.98 6.48 6.49
N ARG A 194 1.93 6.94 7.19
CA ARG A 194 2.04 7.46 8.57
C ARG A 194 2.60 6.41 9.51
N ASP A 195 2.12 5.18 9.43
CA ASP A 195 2.59 4.06 10.25
C ASP A 195 4.07 3.75 9.96
N ALA A 196 4.48 3.78 8.69
CA ALA A 196 5.88 3.59 8.32
C ALA A 196 6.80 4.68 8.89
N VAL A 197 6.35 5.94 8.93
CA VAL A 197 7.08 7.05 9.56
C VAL A 197 7.08 6.91 11.08
N LYS A 198 5.92 6.66 11.68
CA LYS A 198 5.73 6.48 13.12
C LYS A 198 6.65 5.38 13.68
N ALA A 199 6.77 4.27 12.95
CA ALA A 199 7.63 3.14 13.34
C ALA A 199 9.10 3.56 13.54
N GLU A 200 9.59 4.48 12.73
CA GLU A 200 10.97 4.99 12.77
C GLU A 200 11.18 6.09 13.83
N ILE A 201 10.14 6.86 14.14
CA ILE A 201 10.26 8.01 15.06
C ILE A 201 9.79 7.74 16.49
N LYS A 202 9.15 6.59 16.76
CA LYS A 202 8.48 6.30 18.05
C LYS A 202 9.35 6.54 19.28
N ASP A 203 10.65 6.25 19.21
CA ASP A 203 11.58 6.37 20.35
C ASP A 203 11.96 7.83 20.63
N TYR A 204 11.66 8.74 19.69
CA TYR A 204 11.84 10.17 19.83
C TYR A 204 10.56 10.89 20.24
N LEU A 205 9.42 10.20 20.38
CA LEU A 205 8.16 10.82 20.78
C LEU A 205 8.05 10.82 22.31
N GLU A 206 7.54 11.94 22.86
CA GLU A 206 7.22 11.97 24.27
C GLU A 206 5.95 11.14 24.54
N PRO A 207 5.91 10.35 25.63
CA PRO A 207 4.70 9.66 26.00
C PRO A 207 3.60 10.71 26.25
N PRO A 208 2.36 10.47 25.79
CA PRO A 208 1.28 11.39 26.04
C PRO A 208 1.14 11.60 27.56
N PRO A 209 0.92 12.84 28.03
CA PRO A 209 0.77 13.10 29.44
C PRO A 209 -0.34 12.21 29.99
N TYR A 210 0.00 11.39 30.99
CA TYR A 210 -0.98 10.52 31.62
C TYR A 210 -2.07 11.41 32.23
N PHE A 211 -3.30 11.26 31.73
CA PHE A 211 -4.44 11.96 32.31
C PHE A 211 -4.62 11.43 33.74
N GLN A 212 -4.13 12.19 34.72
CA GLN A 212 -4.40 11.97 36.13
C GLN A 212 -5.79 12.55 36.43
N PRO A 213 -6.81 11.72 36.74
CA PRO A 213 -8.09 12.25 37.18
C PRO A 213 -7.90 13.09 38.44
N MET A 214 -8.49 14.28 38.50
CA MET A 214 -8.45 15.10 39.72
C MET A 214 -9.00 14.30 40.90
N GLY A 215 -8.16 14.06 41.93
CA GLY A 215 -8.54 13.36 43.16
C GLY A 215 -7.79 12.04 43.43
N ARG A 216 -6.85 11.62 42.59
CA ARG A 216 -5.98 10.45 42.89
C ARG A 216 -4.96 10.82 43.99
N VAL A 217 -5.23 10.41 45.22
CA VAL A 217 -4.25 10.43 46.32
C VAL A 217 -3.47 9.12 46.25
N GLU A 218 -2.17 9.17 45.96
CA GLU A 218 -1.31 7.99 46.11
C GLU A 218 -1.26 7.63 47.60
N SER A 219 -1.78 6.44 47.95
CA SER A 219 -1.65 5.91 49.30
C SER A 219 -0.17 5.66 49.57
N GLN A 220 0.45 6.49 50.40
CA GLN A 220 1.73 6.17 51.02
C GLN A 220 1.56 4.88 51.86
N GLN A 221 1.90 3.73 51.29
CA GLN A 221 2.09 2.50 52.06
C GLN A 221 3.49 2.53 52.67
N GLY A 222 3.52 2.32 53.98
CA GLY A 222 4.58 2.72 54.88
C GLY A 222 5.91 2.01 54.67
N ALA A 223 6.97 2.78 54.87
CA ALA A 223 8.23 2.27 55.40
C ALA A 223 8.30 2.73 56.86
N ASN A 224 7.97 1.84 57.78
CA ASN A 224 8.40 1.92 59.17
C ASN A 224 8.75 0.49 59.60
N ASP A 225 9.95 0.08 59.22
CA ASP A 225 10.63 -1.04 59.86
C ASP A 225 11.25 -0.51 61.15
N GLY A 226 10.70 -0.94 62.28
CA GLY A 226 11.19 -0.77 63.64
C GLY A 226 10.58 -1.84 64.53
#